data_AF-A0A0V0HLK0-F1
#
_entry.id   AF-A0A0V0HLK0-F1
#
_cell.length_a   1.000
_cell.length_b   1.000
_cell.length_c   1.000
_cell.angle_alpha   90.00
_cell.angle_beta   90.00
_cell.angle_gamma   90.00
#
_symmetry.space_group_name_H-M   'P 1'
#
loop_
_entity.id
_entity.type
_entity.pdbx_description
1 polymer ?
#
loop_
_entity_poly.entity_id
_entity_poly.type
_entity_poly.pdbx_seq_one_letter_code
_entity_poly.pdbx_strand_id
1 'polypeptide(L)'
;MSSCNINLPWKDTTRDDKCGSLTSSQCGLMELAALVFCRACVNTPIASSSEKRIRREHVVVQIRERLSGGKWPWHAAFCYLIHNYYDRLKKDLLIYWFEGICANFERIINDANIEHSYVGLLWTLRSLQGLSLMLLFPVPALQTSSKLSSTLSGVETGWHTIWNCVIGGLPTFSTFTAVVDAALMLLRNLILNDTTNAYLVPQDLWDLRLLKRVPSISVLCFISCYFSRKGYQVCAPLISSILILFYCPLWFTNKG
;
A
#
# COMPACT_ATOMS: atom_id res chain seq x y z
N MET A 1 -15.98 10.88 -19.08
CA MET A 1 -15.63 10.29 -17.76
C MET A 1 -14.25 9.71 -17.91
N SER A 2 -13.23 10.43 -17.43
CA SER A 2 -11.83 10.05 -17.61
C SER A 2 -11.47 9.02 -16.54
N SER A 3 -11.27 7.78 -16.95
CA SER A 3 -10.69 6.73 -16.13
C SER A 3 -9.26 7.16 -15.78
N CYS A 4 -9.04 7.51 -14.51
CA CYS A 4 -7.69 7.62 -13.96
C CYS A 4 -7.08 6.21 -13.96
N ASN A 5 -6.49 5.79 -15.09
CA ASN A 5 -5.55 4.69 -15.12
C ASN A 5 -4.37 5.13 -14.25
N ILE A 6 -4.40 4.70 -12.97
CA ILE A 6 -3.23 4.72 -12.12
C ILE A 6 -2.30 3.67 -12.73
N ASN A 7 -1.52 4.07 -13.73
CA ASN A 7 -0.37 3.33 -14.23
C ASN A 7 0.67 3.34 -13.11
N LEU A 8 0.45 2.54 -12.07
CA LEU A 8 1.46 2.25 -11.06
C LEU A 8 2.46 1.28 -11.70
N PRO A 9 3.78 1.54 -11.61
CA PRO A 9 4.79 0.88 -12.43
C PRO A 9 5.09 -0.53 -11.90
N TRP A 10 4.15 -1.45 -12.12
CA TRP A 10 4.34 -2.87 -11.83
C TRP A 10 4.88 -3.66 -13.03
N LYS A 11 4.90 -3.03 -14.23
CA LYS A 11 5.41 -3.66 -15.47
C LYS A 11 6.86 -3.21 -15.71
N ASP A 12 7.77 -4.13 -15.37
CA ASP A 12 9.24 -4.06 -15.39
C ASP A 12 9.88 -3.36 -16.60
N THR A 13 11.04 -2.72 -16.39
CA THR A 13 12.31 -3.07 -17.07
C THR A 13 13.45 -2.22 -16.49
N THR A 14 14.24 -2.75 -15.56
CA THR A 14 15.71 -2.61 -15.57
C THR A 14 16.32 -3.64 -14.61
N ARG A 15 17.43 -4.22 -15.09
CA ARG A 15 18.21 -5.32 -14.51
C ARG A 15 18.42 -5.24 -12.99
N ASP A 16 18.23 -6.40 -12.37
CA ASP A 16 19.00 -6.92 -11.22
C ASP A 16 18.48 -6.70 -9.79
N ASP A 17 17.15 -6.73 -9.57
CA ASP A 17 16.58 -6.98 -8.24
C ASP A 17 15.64 -8.19 -8.28
N LYS A 18 16.15 -9.36 -7.88
CA LYS A 18 15.37 -10.62 -7.79
C LYS A 18 14.24 -10.59 -6.75
N CYS A 19 14.12 -9.51 -5.97
CA CYS A 19 13.11 -9.37 -4.93
C CYS A 19 11.80 -8.81 -5.50
N GLY A 20 10.89 -9.72 -5.89
CA GLY A 20 9.47 -9.36 -6.10
C GLY A 20 8.99 -9.16 -7.54
N SER A 21 9.76 -9.56 -8.55
CA SER A 21 9.23 -9.78 -9.90
C SER A 21 8.69 -11.22 -9.99
N LEU A 22 7.40 -11.35 -10.31
CA LEU A 22 6.74 -12.64 -10.50
C LEU A 22 7.02 -13.14 -11.91
N THR A 23 7.22 -14.44 -12.05
CA THR A 23 7.18 -15.09 -13.37
C THR A 23 5.79 -14.91 -14.01
N SER A 24 5.72 -14.95 -15.34
CA SER A 24 4.45 -14.85 -16.08
C SER A 24 3.40 -15.86 -15.59
N SER A 25 3.81 -17.08 -15.27
CA SER A 25 2.95 -18.11 -14.69
C SER A 25 2.45 -17.75 -13.29
N GLN A 26 3.28 -17.13 -12.45
CA GLN A 26 2.87 -16.70 -11.12
C GLN A 26 1.89 -15.52 -11.20
N CYS A 27 2.08 -14.57 -12.12
CA CYS A 27 1.10 -13.50 -12.35
C CYS A 27 -0.27 -14.05 -12.71
N GLY A 28 -0.34 -14.98 -13.68
CA GLY A 28 -1.60 -15.62 -14.07
C GLY A 28 -2.28 -16.37 -12.91
N LEU A 29 -1.50 -17.03 -12.04
CA LEU A 29 -2.04 -17.66 -10.83
C LEU A 29 -2.59 -16.64 -9.83
N MET A 30 -1.90 -15.51 -9.62
CA MET A 30 -2.37 -14.45 -8.70
C MET A 30 -3.65 -13.78 -9.21
N GLU A 31 -3.75 -13.53 -10.52
CA GLU A 31 -4.97 -13.00 -11.15
C GLU A 31 -6.14 -13.97 -11.00
N LEU A 32 -5.91 -15.27 -11.23
CA LEU A 32 -6.93 -16.29 -11.04
C LEU A 32 -7.37 -16.39 -9.57
N ALA A 33 -6.43 -16.38 -8.63
CA ALA A 33 -6.73 -16.40 -7.21
C ALA A 33 -7.56 -15.19 -6.78
N ALA A 34 -7.20 -13.99 -7.26
CA ALA A 34 -7.96 -12.76 -7.02
C ALA A 34 -9.39 -12.87 -7.58
N LEU A 35 -9.57 -13.39 -8.79
CA LEU A 35 -10.90 -13.61 -9.38
C LEU A 35 -11.74 -14.59 -8.54
N VAL A 36 -11.14 -15.68 -8.07
CA VAL A 36 -11.80 -16.67 -7.22
C VAL A 36 -12.21 -16.05 -5.89
N PHE A 37 -11.33 -15.29 -5.24
CA PHE A 37 -11.66 -14.57 -4.00
C PHE A 37 -12.78 -13.57 -4.21
N CYS A 38 -12.74 -12.78 -5.28
CA CYS A 38 -13.81 -11.85 -5.62
C CYS A 38 -15.15 -12.58 -5.79
N ARG A 39 -15.20 -13.64 -6.60
CA ARG A 39 -16.42 -14.42 -6.82
C ARG A 39 -16.95 -15.06 -5.55
N ALA A 40 -16.08 -15.61 -4.70
CA ALA A 40 -16.48 -16.21 -3.43
C ALA A 40 -17.09 -15.17 -2.47
N CYS A 41 -16.62 -13.93 -2.53
CA CYS A 41 -17.10 -12.82 -1.70
C CYS A 41 -18.34 -12.12 -2.27
N VAL A 42 -18.53 -12.10 -3.59
CA VAL A 42 -19.58 -11.33 -4.28
C VAL A 42 -20.80 -12.15 -4.65
N ASN A 43 -20.65 -13.43 -5.00
CA ASN A 43 -21.76 -14.25 -5.49
C ASN A 43 -22.86 -14.38 -4.44
N THR A 44 -23.98 -13.70 -4.67
CA THR A 44 -25.28 -13.99 -4.06
C THR A 44 -25.96 -15.08 -4.89
N PRO A 45 -26.18 -16.28 -4.35
CA PRO A 45 -27.10 -17.22 -4.99
C PRO A 45 -28.50 -16.62 -4.88
N ILE A 46 -29.20 -16.53 -6.01
CA ILE A 46 -30.65 -16.36 -6.05
C ILE A 46 -31.24 -17.49 -5.20
N ALA A 47 -31.94 -17.13 -4.12
CA ALA A 47 -32.40 -17.99 -3.00
C ALA A 47 -31.27 -18.63 -2.15
N SER A 48 -30.97 -18.07 -0.97
CA SER A 48 -29.91 -18.60 -0.10
C SER A 48 -30.42 -19.65 0.89
N SER A 49 -29.90 -20.87 0.80
CA SER A 49 -29.82 -21.82 1.93
C SER A 49 -28.81 -21.33 2.98
N SER A 50 -28.98 -21.72 4.25
CA SER A 50 -28.10 -21.34 5.38
C SER A 50 -26.64 -21.74 5.14
N GLU A 51 -26.41 -22.90 4.54
CA GLU A 51 -25.09 -23.48 4.25
C GLU A 51 -24.22 -22.60 3.33
N LYS A 52 -24.82 -21.94 2.33
CA LYS A 52 -24.07 -21.05 1.41
C LYS A 52 -23.61 -19.76 2.10
N ARG A 53 -24.35 -19.28 3.10
CA ARG A 53 -23.93 -18.11 3.91
C ARG A 53 -22.76 -18.46 4.83
N ILE A 54 -22.83 -19.61 5.49
CA ILE A 54 -21.76 -20.13 6.36
C ILE A 54 -20.45 -20.31 5.57
N ARG A 55 -20.52 -20.88 4.37
CA ARG A 55 -19.33 -21.06 3.52
C ARG A 55 -18.68 -19.74 3.10
N ARG A 56 -19.47 -18.70 2.83
CA ARG A 56 -18.95 -17.37 2.48
C ARG A 56 -18.25 -16.72 3.68
N GLU A 57 -18.88 -16.76 4.84
CA GLU A 57 -18.31 -16.22 6.08
C GLU A 57 -16.97 -16.89 6.39
N HIS A 58 -16.92 -18.21 6.24
CA HIS A 58 -15.69 -18.99 6.37
C HIS A 58 -14.60 -18.55 5.39
N VAL A 59 -14.92 -18.24 4.12
CA VAL A 59 -13.91 -17.75 3.16
C VAL A 59 -13.37 -16.37 3.56
N VAL A 60 -14.23 -15.45 3.99
CA VAL A 60 -13.81 -14.11 4.43
C VAL A 60 -12.87 -14.19 5.63
N VAL A 61 -13.20 -15.05 6.60
CA VAL A 61 -12.37 -15.32 7.79
C VAL A 61 -11.05 -15.97 7.40
N GLN A 62 -11.07 -17.00 6.54
CA GLN A 62 -9.85 -17.66 6.07
C GLN A 62 -8.89 -16.69 5.37
N ILE A 63 -9.41 -15.82 4.50
CA ILE A 63 -8.57 -14.80 3.85
C ILE A 63 -7.91 -13.92 4.91
N ARG A 64 -8.66 -13.47 5.93
CA ARG A 64 -8.10 -12.66 7.03
C ARG A 64 -6.99 -13.42 7.76
N GLU A 65 -7.24 -14.65 8.20
CA GLU A 65 -6.25 -15.46 8.92
C GLU A 65 -4.96 -15.64 8.12
N ARG A 66 -5.09 -15.88 6.81
CA ARG A 66 -3.94 -16.06 5.92
C ARG A 66 -3.18 -14.76 5.68
N LEU A 67 -3.87 -13.62 5.58
CA LEU A 67 -3.25 -12.30 5.51
C LEU A 67 -2.56 -11.92 6.83
N SER A 68 -3.14 -12.29 7.97
CA SER A 68 -2.47 -12.12 9.26
C SER A 68 -1.18 -12.93 9.35
N GLY A 69 -1.08 -14.06 8.63
CA GLY A 69 0.10 -14.90 8.57
C GLY A 69 1.30 -14.35 7.77
N GLY A 70 1.16 -13.23 7.04
CA GLY A 70 2.31 -12.57 6.39
C GLY A 70 2.89 -13.28 5.15
N LYS A 71 2.32 -14.41 4.72
CA LYS A 71 2.90 -15.22 3.64
C LYS A 71 2.62 -14.62 2.26
N TRP A 72 3.68 -14.50 1.46
CA TRP A 72 3.67 -13.71 0.21
C TRP A 72 2.57 -14.06 -0.81
N PRO A 73 2.16 -15.33 -1.05
CA PRO A 73 1.17 -15.62 -2.10
C PRO A 73 -0.21 -15.05 -1.76
N TRP A 74 -0.57 -15.03 -0.47
CA TRP A 74 -1.83 -14.49 -0.01
C TRP A 74 -1.87 -12.97 -0.15
N HIS A 75 -0.78 -12.29 0.21
CA HIS A 75 -0.65 -10.85 0.00
C HIS A 75 -0.56 -10.48 -1.49
N ALA A 76 0.10 -11.29 -2.31
CA ALA A 76 0.14 -11.08 -3.75
C ALA A 76 -1.27 -11.20 -4.36
N ALA A 77 -1.97 -12.31 -4.13
CA ALA A 77 -3.34 -12.50 -4.60
C ALA A 77 -4.29 -11.40 -4.07
N PHE A 78 -4.12 -10.97 -2.83
CA PHE A 78 -4.89 -9.88 -2.24
C PHE A 78 -4.58 -8.52 -2.88
N CYS A 79 -3.32 -8.25 -3.20
CA CYS A 79 -2.92 -7.06 -3.95
C CYS A 79 -3.63 -7.02 -5.32
N TYR A 80 -3.62 -8.13 -6.07
CA TYR A 80 -4.36 -8.25 -7.33
C TYR A 80 -5.88 -8.10 -7.13
N LEU A 81 -6.43 -8.64 -6.04
CA LEU A 81 -7.84 -8.49 -5.69
C LEU A 81 -8.24 -7.02 -5.52
N ILE A 82 -7.44 -6.26 -4.77
CA ILE A 82 -7.69 -4.82 -4.56
C ILE A 82 -7.54 -4.07 -5.89
N HIS A 83 -6.49 -4.34 -6.66
CA HIS A 83 -6.26 -3.59 -7.90
C HIS A 83 -7.33 -3.84 -8.96
N ASN A 84 -7.78 -5.09 -9.12
CA ASN A 84 -8.61 -5.48 -10.27
C ASN A 84 -10.11 -5.56 -9.94
N TYR A 85 -10.48 -5.69 -8.66
CA TYR A 85 -11.86 -6.01 -8.27
C TYR A 85 -12.38 -5.20 -7.07
N TYR A 86 -11.73 -4.10 -6.67
CA TYR A 86 -12.19 -3.32 -5.51
C TYR A 86 -13.62 -2.80 -5.65
N ASP A 87 -14.02 -2.42 -6.88
CA ASP A 87 -15.35 -1.90 -7.23
C ASP A 87 -16.47 -2.90 -6.91
N ARG A 88 -16.12 -4.19 -6.89
CA ARG A 88 -17.06 -5.29 -6.62
C ARG A 88 -17.13 -5.67 -5.14
N LEU A 89 -16.19 -5.20 -4.32
CA LEU A 89 -16.08 -5.59 -2.92
C LEU A 89 -16.79 -4.59 -2.00
N LYS A 90 -17.42 -5.12 -0.95
CA LYS A 90 -18.00 -4.27 0.10
C LYS A 90 -16.88 -3.63 0.93
N LYS A 91 -17.01 -2.34 1.22
CA LYS A 91 -16.04 -1.59 2.04
C LYS A 91 -15.77 -2.25 3.39
N ASP A 92 -16.79 -2.79 4.05
CA ASP A 92 -16.66 -3.48 5.34
C ASP A 92 -15.71 -4.70 5.27
N LEU A 93 -15.66 -5.41 4.14
CA LEU A 93 -14.74 -6.54 3.95
C LEU A 93 -13.29 -6.05 3.84
N LEU A 94 -13.07 -4.94 3.13
CA LEU A 94 -11.74 -4.34 3.00
C LEU A 94 -11.22 -3.87 4.36
N ILE A 95 -12.08 -3.26 5.17
CA ILE A 95 -11.75 -2.83 6.54
C ILE A 95 -11.42 -4.04 7.41
N TYR A 96 -12.25 -5.09 7.37
CA TYR A 96 -12.02 -6.33 8.13
C TYR A 96 -10.67 -7.00 7.82
N TRP A 97 -10.28 -7.07 6.55
CA TRP A 97 -8.98 -7.60 6.14
C TRP A 97 -7.83 -6.65 6.50
N PHE A 98 -8.01 -5.34 6.33
CA PHE A 98 -7.05 -4.32 6.73
C PHE A 98 -6.72 -4.42 8.23
N GLU A 99 -7.73 -4.48 9.10
CA GLU A 99 -7.53 -4.65 10.55
C GLU A 99 -6.73 -5.92 10.88
N GLY A 100 -6.99 -7.03 10.16
CA GLY A 100 -6.22 -8.26 10.30
C GLY A 100 -4.74 -8.11 9.95
N ILE A 101 -4.42 -7.29 8.95
CA ILE A 101 -3.03 -6.96 8.59
C ILE A 101 -2.43 -6.05 9.66
N CYS A 102 -3.09 -4.97 10.05
CA CYS A 102 -2.61 -4.01 11.05
C CYS A 102 -2.23 -4.70 12.37
N ALA A 103 -3.11 -5.57 12.88
CA ALA A 103 -2.89 -6.27 14.15
C ALA A 103 -1.66 -7.20 14.14
N ASN A 104 -1.16 -7.59 12.95
CA ASN A 104 -0.05 -8.53 12.82
C ASN A 104 1.16 -7.92 12.08
N PHE A 105 1.10 -6.63 11.71
CA PHE A 105 2.08 -6.06 10.79
C PHE A 105 3.49 -5.99 11.39
N GLU A 106 3.61 -5.68 12.68
CA GLU A 106 4.88 -5.73 13.40
C GLU A 106 5.49 -7.14 13.37
N ARG A 107 4.68 -8.18 13.58
CA ARG A 107 5.12 -9.57 13.45
C ARG A 107 5.58 -9.87 12.03
N ILE A 108 4.86 -9.42 11.00
CA ILE A 108 5.24 -9.62 9.60
C ILE A 108 6.62 -9.02 9.29
N ILE A 109 6.91 -7.81 9.80
CA ILE A 109 8.23 -7.19 9.66
C ILE A 109 9.30 -8.01 10.38
N ASN A 110 9.04 -8.41 11.62
CA ASN A 110 9.98 -9.19 12.43
C ASN A 110 10.27 -10.57 11.81
N ASP A 111 9.24 -11.27 11.33
CA ASP A 111 9.38 -12.57 10.65
C ASP A 111 10.22 -12.40 9.37
N ALA A 112 9.98 -11.36 8.57
CA ALA A 112 10.79 -11.08 7.38
C ALA A 112 12.26 -10.83 7.71
N ASN A 113 12.53 -10.13 8.83
CA ASN A 113 13.88 -9.89 9.32
C ASN A 113 14.54 -11.19 9.84
N ILE A 114 13.81 -12.07 10.53
CA ILE A 114 14.34 -13.34 11.02
C ILE A 114 14.62 -14.30 9.85
N GLU A 115 13.67 -14.43 8.93
CA GLU A 115 13.76 -15.31 7.76
C GLU A 115 14.69 -14.75 6.66
N HIS A 116 15.13 -13.49 6.76
CA HIS A 116 15.86 -12.75 5.72
C HIS A 116 15.14 -12.79 4.36
N SER A 117 13.81 -12.86 4.39
CA SER A 117 12.94 -13.06 3.24
C SER A 117 11.89 -11.96 3.19
N TYR A 118 12.15 -10.95 2.38
CA TYR A 118 11.32 -9.74 2.33
C TYR A 118 10.23 -9.78 1.26
N VAL A 119 10.09 -10.90 0.55
CA VAL A 119 9.07 -11.05 -0.50
C VAL A 119 7.66 -10.94 0.11
N GLY A 120 7.44 -11.52 1.29
CA GLY A 120 6.17 -11.40 2.02
C GLY A 120 5.86 -9.95 2.39
N LEU A 121 6.81 -9.30 3.08
CA LEU A 121 6.68 -7.90 3.48
C LEU A 121 6.43 -6.97 2.28
N LEU A 122 7.15 -7.19 1.17
CA LEU A 122 6.96 -6.43 -0.06
C LEU A 122 5.52 -6.51 -0.55
N TRP A 123 4.95 -7.71 -0.71
CA TRP A 123 3.57 -7.87 -1.16
C TRP A 123 2.55 -7.33 -0.14
N THR A 124 2.85 -7.39 1.15
CA THR A 124 2.05 -6.75 2.20
C THR A 124 2.02 -5.24 2.02
N LEU A 125 3.17 -4.60 1.83
CA LEU A 125 3.28 -3.16 1.59
C LEU A 125 2.53 -2.74 0.31
N ARG A 126 2.66 -3.52 -0.78
CA ARG A 126 1.92 -3.29 -2.04
C ARG A 126 0.40 -3.37 -1.84
N SER A 127 -0.06 -4.35 -1.06
CA SER A 127 -1.47 -4.48 -0.70
C SER A 127 -1.96 -3.27 0.10
N LEU A 128 -1.17 -2.84 1.09
CA LEU A 128 -1.48 -1.67 1.91
C LEU A 128 -1.49 -0.38 1.09
N GLN A 129 -0.63 -0.24 0.08
CA GLN A 129 -0.69 0.89 -0.86
C GLN A 129 -2.04 0.91 -1.60
N GLY A 130 -2.45 -0.23 -2.17
CA GLY A 130 -3.75 -0.36 -2.81
C GLY A 130 -4.91 0.01 -1.87
N LEU A 131 -4.86 -0.50 -0.63
CA LEU A 131 -5.86 -0.16 0.40
C LEU A 131 -5.83 1.32 0.77
N SER A 132 -4.65 1.94 0.86
CA SER A 132 -4.52 3.36 1.22
C SER A 132 -5.23 4.25 0.19
N LEU A 133 -5.11 3.95 -1.10
CA LEU A 133 -5.78 4.69 -2.16
C LEU A 133 -7.31 4.59 -2.07
N MET A 134 -7.83 3.47 -1.59
CA MET A 134 -9.27 3.20 -1.51
C MET A 134 -9.91 3.62 -0.19
N LEU A 135 -9.18 3.49 0.92
CA LEU A 135 -9.68 3.78 2.27
C LEU A 135 -9.45 5.23 2.69
N LEU A 136 -8.37 5.87 2.22
CA LEU A 136 -8.03 7.25 2.60
C LEU A 136 -8.59 8.30 1.66
N PHE A 137 -8.85 7.96 0.40
CA PHE A 137 -9.44 8.89 -0.57
C PHE A 137 -10.86 8.46 -0.98
N PRO A 138 -11.85 8.57 -0.09
CA PRO A 138 -13.22 8.22 -0.43
C PRO A 138 -13.79 9.18 -1.49
N VAL A 139 -14.45 8.60 -2.51
CA VAL A 139 -15.26 9.36 -3.48
C VAL A 139 -16.38 10.10 -2.73
N PRO A 140 -16.63 11.39 -3.02
CA PRO A 140 -17.67 12.17 -2.35
C PRO A 140 -19.05 11.72 -2.81
N ALA A 141 -19.54 10.62 -2.25
CA ALA A 141 -20.93 10.18 -2.40
C ALA A 141 -21.49 9.81 -1.03
N LEU A 142 -22.18 10.79 -0.43
CA LEU A 142 -23.18 10.67 0.63
C LEU A 142 -22.69 10.06 1.96
N GLN A 143 -22.10 10.90 2.81
CA GLN A 143 -21.83 10.57 4.21
C GLN A 143 -23.01 11.02 5.09
N THR A 144 -23.76 10.07 5.65
CA THR A 144 -24.53 10.28 6.89
C THR A 144 -24.90 8.93 7.51
N SER A 145 -24.04 8.42 8.39
CA SER A 145 -24.41 7.36 9.35
C SER A 145 -23.41 7.29 10.49
N SER A 146 -23.90 7.40 11.73
CA SER A 146 -23.13 7.29 12.98
C SER A 146 -22.32 5.98 13.08
N LYS A 147 -22.76 4.90 12.43
CA LYS A 147 -22.07 3.59 12.41
C LYS A 147 -20.76 3.61 11.58
N LEU A 148 -20.64 4.54 10.63
CA LEU A 148 -19.40 4.74 9.87
C LEU A 148 -18.32 5.44 10.69
N SER A 149 -18.70 6.23 11.71
CA SER A 149 -17.76 7.01 12.54
C SER A 149 -16.87 6.11 13.41
N SER A 150 -17.45 5.13 14.10
CA SER A 150 -16.69 4.16 14.92
C SER A 150 -15.85 3.20 14.07
N THR A 151 -16.29 2.90 12.85
CA THR A 151 -15.53 2.07 11.91
C THR A 151 -14.35 2.86 11.32
N LEU A 152 -14.50 4.18 11.13
CA LEU A 152 -13.41 5.05 10.67
C LEU A 152 -12.31 5.20 11.72
N SER A 153 -12.63 5.30 13.01
CA SER A 153 -11.62 5.45 14.06
C SER A 153 -10.73 4.20 14.21
N GLY A 154 -11.28 2.99 13.99
CA GLY A 154 -10.50 1.76 13.90
C GLY A 154 -9.55 1.75 12.69
N VAL A 155 -9.96 2.35 11.57
CA VAL A 155 -9.12 2.48 10.37
C VAL A 155 -7.99 3.48 10.59
N GLU A 156 -8.25 4.61 11.22
CA GLU A 156 -7.24 5.62 11.58
C GLU A 156 -6.18 5.07 12.53
N THR A 157 -6.61 4.36 13.59
CA THR A 157 -5.66 3.70 14.51
C THR A 157 -4.83 2.64 13.80
N GLY A 158 -5.45 1.86 12.90
CA GLY A 158 -4.74 0.91 12.05
C GLY A 158 -3.65 1.56 11.18
N TRP A 159 -3.94 2.70 10.55
CA TRP A 159 -2.93 3.41 9.75
C TRP A 159 -1.81 4.00 10.59
N HIS A 160 -2.10 4.48 11.81
CA HIS A 160 -1.07 4.89 12.76
C HIS A 160 -0.15 3.73 13.17
N THR A 161 -0.70 2.54 13.43
CA THR A 161 0.11 1.35 13.68
C THR A 161 1.03 1.02 12.50
N ILE A 162 0.49 1.04 11.27
CA ILE A 162 1.29 0.81 10.05
C ILE A 162 2.40 1.84 9.92
N TRP A 163 2.10 3.14 10.09
CA TRP A 163 3.11 4.20 10.04
C TRP A 163 4.27 3.93 11.00
N ASN A 164 3.96 3.71 12.28
CA ASN A 164 4.98 3.49 13.31
C ASN A 164 5.85 2.26 13.00
N CYS A 165 5.23 1.17 12.57
CA CYS A 165 5.93 -0.06 12.19
C CYS A 165 6.84 0.14 10.97
N VAL A 166 6.36 0.82 9.92
CA VAL A 166 7.16 1.07 8.71
C VAL A 166 8.33 2.01 9.01
N ILE A 167 8.08 3.11 9.74
CA ILE A 167 9.10 4.09 10.13
C ILE A 167 10.18 3.43 11.02
N GLY A 168 9.76 2.67 12.03
CA GLY A 168 10.69 1.95 12.91
C GLY A 168 11.42 0.80 12.22
N GLY A 169 10.79 0.14 11.24
CA GLY A 169 11.38 -0.97 10.50
C GLY A 169 12.28 -0.55 9.33
N LEU A 170 12.19 0.70 8.87
CA LEU A 170 12.90 1.21 7.68
C LEU A 170 14.43 0.99 7.72
N PRO A 171 15.12 1.18 8.87
CA PRO A 171 16.55 0.87 8.97
C PRO A 171 16.85 -0.61 8.68
N THR A 172 15.98 -1.52 9.11
CA THR A 172 16.21 -2.97 9.09
C THR A 172 16.13 -3.57 7.69
N PHE A 173 15.23 -3.07 6.83
CA PHE A 173 15.10 -3.51 5.44
C PHE A 173 15.68 -2.50 4.42
N SER A 174 16.52 -1.57 4.88
CA SER A 174 17.12 -0.50 4.07
C SER A 174 17.98 -0.98 2.90
N THR A 175 18.45 -2.23 2.92
CA THR A 175 19.24 -2.84 1.85
C THR A 175 18.38 -3.34 0.68
N PHE A 176 17.06 -3.46 0.86
CA PHE A 176 16.14 -3.99 -0.14
C PHE A 176 15.35 -2.87 -0.81
N THR A 177 15.90 -2.34 -1.90
CA THR A 177 15.35 -1.25 -2.75
C THR A 177 13.85 -1.37 -2.99
N ALA A 178 13.37 -2.52 -3.48
CA ALA A 178 11.95 -2.74 -3.79
C ALA A 178 11.03 -2.61 -2.56
N VAL A 179 11.50 -3.04 -1.38
CA VAL A 179 10.76 -2.96 -0.11
C VAL A 179 10.74 -1.53 0.38
N VAL A 180 11.88 -0.84 0.30
CA VAL A 180 12.02 0.58 0.67
C VAL A 180 11.12 1.44 -0.21
N ASP A 181 11.13 1.24 -1.53
CA ASP A 181 10.27 1.98 -2.46
C ASP A 181 8.80 1.74 -2.15
N ALA A 182 8.42 0.49 -1.85
CA ALA A 182 7.06 0.18 -1.47
C ALA A 182 6.66 0.83 -0.13
N ALA A 183 7.55 0.81 0.87
CA ALA A 183 7.32 1.47 2.15
C ALA A 183 7.15 2.98 1.99
N LEU A 184 8.05 3.65 1.27
CA LEU A 184 8.02 5.10 1.06
C LEU A 184 6.78 5.54 0.30
N MET A 185 6.32 4.74 -0.68
CA MET A 185 5.08 5.04 -1.40
C MET A 185 3.83 4.89 -0.53
N LEU A 186 3.81 3.91 0.38
CA LEU A 186 2.75 3.79 1.37
C LEU A 186 2.76 5.00 2.33
N LEU A 187 3.92 5.33 2.91
CA LEU A 187 4.06 6.46 3.82
C LEU A 187 3.64 7.79 3.16
N ARG A 188 3.99 7.98 1.88
CA ARG A 188 3.54 9.13 1.09
C ARG A 188 2.02 9.23 1.05
N ASN A 189 1.33 8.12 0.79
CA ASN A 189 -0.14 8.11 0.71
C ASN A 189 -0.77 8.47 2.06
N LEU A 190 -0.17 8.03 3.17
CA LEU A 190 -0.60 8.41 4.53
C LEU A 190 -0.44 9.91 4.77
N ILE A 191 0.71 10.48 4.40
CA ILE A 191 0.98 11.92 4.52
C ILE A 191 0.00 12.76 3.72
N LEU A 192 -0.32 12.34 2.48
CA LEU A 192 -1.23 13.08 1.60
C LEU A 192 -2.65 13.20 2.16
N ASN A 193 -3.07 12.26 3.00
CA ASN A 193 -4.39 12.30 3.64
C ASN A 193 -4.35 12.87 5.07
N ASP A 194 -3.17 13.19 5.61
CA ASP A 194 -3.03 13.61 7.00
C ASP A 194 -3.24 15.13 7.14
N THR A 195 -4.41 15.46 7.65
CA THR A 195 -4.90 16.82 7.92
C THR A 195 -4.44 17.38 9.26
N THR A 196 -3.98 16.53 10.19
CA THR A 196 -3.64 16.90 11.57
C THR A 196 -2.13 16.91 11.85
N ASN A 197 -1.30 16.60 10.85
CA ASN A 197 0.16 16.47 10.98
C ASN A 197 0.59 15.42 12.02
N ALA A 198 -0.18 14.35 12.16
CA ALA A 198 0.10 13.28 13.11
C ALA A 198 1.26 12.36 12.67
N TYR A 199 1.60 12.32 11.37
CA TYR A 199 2.70 11.52 10.84
C TYR A 199 4.02 12.31 10.76
N LEU A 200 4.87 12.16 11.76
CA LEU A 200 6.19 12.78 11.83
C LEU A 200 7.30 11.75 11.65
N VAL A 201 8.35 12.14 10.93
CA VAL A 201 9.54 11.31 10.70
C VAL A 201 10.63 11.73 11.70
N PRO A 202 11.10 10.82 12.58
CA PRO A 202 12.24 11.05 13.46
C PRO A 202 13.48 11.61 12.74
N GLN A 203 14.23 12.50 13.41
CA GLN A 203 15.34 13.23 12.80
C GLN A 203 16.46 12.30 12.29
N ASP A 204 16.74 11.25 13.06
CA ASP A 204 17.71 10.19 12.82
C ASP A 204 17.44 9.37 11.54
N LEU A 205 16.18 9.28 11.10
CA LEU A 205 15.85 8.60 9.85
C LEU A 205 16.24 9.41 8.61
N TRP A 206 16.31 10.73 8.71
CA TRP A 206 16.81 11.59 7.63
C TRP A 206 18.29 11.35 7.32
N ASP A 207 19.02 10.84 8.32
CA ASP A 207 20.45 10.56 8.20
C ASP A 207 20.78 9.20 7.59
N LEU A 208 19.76 8.35 7.36
CA LEU A 208 19.94 7.04 6.74
C LEU A 208 20.59 7.17 5.36
N ARG A 209 21.51 6.25 5.06
CA ARG A 209 22.20 6.17 3.76
C ARG A 209 21.23 6.07 2.57
N LEU A 210 20.01 5.59 2.81
CA LEU A 210 18.90 5.56 1.86
C LEU A 210 18.63 6.92 1.21
N LEU A 211 18.68 8.00 1.98
CA LEU A 211 18.34 9.36 1.54
C LEU A 211 19.56 10.11 1.00
N LYS A 212 20.77 9.60 1.24
CA LYS A 212 22.05 10.21 0.85
C LYS A 212 22.62 9.64 -0.46
N ARG A 213 22.15 8.47 -0.91
CA ARG A 213 22.51 7.87 -2.22
C ARG A 213 21.57 8.41 -3.31
N VAL A 214 21.87 8.15 -4.60
CA VAL A 214 21.00 8.57 -5.72
C VAL A 214 19.55 8.17 -5.41
N PRO A 215 18.66 9.13 -5.17
CA PRO A 215 17.35 8.84 -4.60
C PRO A 215 16.47 8.18 -5.66
N SER A 216 15.80 7.10 -5.28
CA SER A 216 14.76 6.50 -6.12
C SER A 216 13.61 7.50 -6.29
N ILE A 217 12.77 7.21 -7.29
CA ILE A 217 11.52 7.94 -7.54
C ILE A 217 10.67 8.03 -6.27
N SER A 218 10.54 6.91 -5.56
CA SER A 218 9.74 6.81 -4.34
C SER A 218 10.31 7.66 -3.22
N VAL A 219 11.64 7.74 -3.08
CA VAL A 219 12.31 8.64 -2.14
C VAL A 219 11.98 10.10 -2.47
N LEU A 220 12.14 10.52 -3.72
CA LEU A 220 11.85 11.90 -4.13
C LEU A 220 10.37 12.25 -3.90
N CYS A 221 9.45 11.36 -4.28
CA CYS A 221 8.02 11.56 -4.07
C CYS A 221 7.66 11.64 -2.57
N PHE A 222 8.29 10.82 -1.73
CA PHE A 222 8.07 10.86 -0.29
C PHE A 222 8.57 12.18 0.32
N ILE A 223 9.82 12.58 0.04
CA ILE A 223 10.42 13.84 0.51
C ILE A 223 9.54 15.02 0.07
N SER A 224 9.14 15.03 -1.21
CA SER A 224 8.26 16.05 -1.76
C SER A 224 6.97 16.19 -0.96
N CYS A 225 6.27 15.08 -0.73
CA CYS A 225 4.99 15.12 -0.04
C CYS A 225 5.17 15.48 1.44
N TYR A 226 6.23 15.01 2.10
CA TYR A 226 6.51 15.32 3.49
C TYR A 226 6.76 16.81 3.73
N PHE A 227 7.58 17.46 2.90
CA PHE A 227 7.91 18.88 3.07
C PHE A 227 6.94 19.85 2.39
N SER A 228 6.03 19.36 1.53
CA SER A 228 4.95 20.19 0.97
C SER A 228 3.80 20.45 1.96
N ARG A 229 3.86 19.86 3.17
CA ARG A 229 2.86 20.04 4.20
C ARG A 229 2.87 21.48 4.71
N LYS A 230 1.71 21.95 5.20
CA LYS A 230 1.50 23.35 5.63
C LYS A 230 2.51 23.87 6.67
N GLY A 231 3.24 22.99 7.38
CA GLY A 231 4.29 23.37 8.33
C GLY A 231 5.69 23.63 7.75
N TYR A 232 5.97 23.25 6.49
CA TYR A 232 7.31 23.29 5.88
C TYR A 232 7.36 24.15 4.59
N GLN A 233 6.42 25.08 4.42
CA GLN A 233 6.26 25.91 3.21
C GLN A 233 7.51 26.69 2.77
N VAL A 234 8.48 26.90 3.67
CA VAL A 234 9.78 27.54 3.36
C VAL A 234 10.63 26.68 2.41
N CYS A 235 10.54 25.34 2.51
CA CYS A 235 11.34 24.40 1.70
C CYS A 235 10.62 23.90 0.43
N ALA A 236 9.30 24.10 0.33
CA ALA A 236 8.47 23.60 -0.75
C ALA A 236 8.89 24.07 -2.18
N PRO A 237 9.31 25.33 -2.40
CA PRO A 237 9.75 25.79 -3.74
C PRO A 237 11.05 25.12 -4.20
N LEU A 238 11.96 24.87 -3.25
CA LEU A 238 13.27 24.27 -3.49
C LEU A 238 13.14 22.78 -3.85
N ILE A 239 12.25 22.07 -3.16
CA ILE A 239 11.97 20.65 -3.41
C ILE A 239 11.19 20.46 -4.71
N SER A 240 10.23 21.34 -5.02
CA SER A 240 9.54 21.36 -6.31
C SER A 240 10.52 21.59 -7.47
N SER A 241 11.50 22.49 -7.29
CA SER A 241 12.57 22.74 -8.27
C SER A 241 13.49 21.53 -8.47
N ILE A 242 13.83 20.80 -7.39
CA ILE A 242 14.63 19.57 -7.45
C ILE A 242 13.88 18.46 -8.21
N LEU A 243 12.58 18.28 -7.97
CA LEU A 243 11.77 17.32 -8.74
C LEU A 243 11.72 17.70 -10.22
N ILE A 244 11.52 18.97 -10.56
CA ILE A 244 11.51 19.42 -11.96
C ILE A 244 12.87 19.14 -12.64
N LEU A 245 13.98 19.37 -11.94
CA LEU A 245 15.34 19.12 -12.46
C LEU A 245 15.65 17.63 -12.66
N PHE A 246 15.13 16.74 -11.82
CA PHE A 246 15.35 15.29 -11.96
C PHE A 246 14.33 14.60 -12.89
N TYR A 247 13.14 15.19 -13.11
CA TYR A 247 12.04 14.55 -13.84
C TYR A 247 11.60 15.20 -15.15
N CYS A 248 12.19 16.34 -15.53
CA CYS A 248 11.94 16.97 -16.82
C CYS A 248 13.18 16.91 -17.73
N PRO A 249 13.52 15.75 -18.36
CA PRO A 249 14.54 15.73 -19.42
C PRO A 249 14.09 16.47 -20.69
N LEU A 250 12.81 16.84 -20.79
CA LEU A 250 12.19 17.37 -22.01
C LEU A 250 12.33 18.88 -22.20
N TRP A 251 13.07 19.60 -21.35
CA TRP A 251 13.33 21.04 -21.53
C TRP A 251 14.78 21.41 -21.83
N PHE A 252 15.73 20.46 -21.80
CA PHE A 252 17.12 20.69 -22.19
C PHE A 252 17.53 20.11 -23.55
N THR A 253 16.56 19.72 -24.38
CA THR A 253 16.79 19.34 -25.78
C THR A 253 15.81 20.02 -26.73
N ASN A 254 15.69 21.35 -26.67
CA ASN A 254 15.48 22.12 -27.90
C ASN A 254 15.74 23.61 -27.67
N LYS A 255 16.86 24.06 -28.23
CA LYS A 255 17.34 25.42 -28.58
C LYS A 255 18.87 25.29 -28.49
N GLY A 256 19.58 25.02 -29.58
CA GLY A 256 19.55 25.84 -30.80
C GLY A 256 20.38 27.06 -30.51
#